data_AF-A0A830HYY8-F1
#
_entry.id   AF-A0A830HYY8-F1
#
_cell.length_a   1.000
_cell.length_b   1.000
_cell.length_c   1.000
_cell.angle_alpha   90.00
_cell.angle_beta   90.00
_cell.angle_gamma   90.00
#
_symmetry.space_group_name_H-M   'P 1'
#
loop_
_entity.id
_entity.type
_entity.pdbx_description
1 polymer ?
#
loop_
_entity_poly.entity_id
_entity_poly.type
_entity_poly.pdbx_seq_one_letter_code
_entity_poly.pdbx_strand_id
1 'polypeptide(L)'
;MQRSGYLTREVLLEFFKRGQATFNDPDFQASLKQAHTTGTHAPEQLINQAQKAIFHALEVDGEWGLQQLRHVRQQYANDQELTTQFFAFVEREEMALDEAELSPEEFLGRLMQRQSEATARENMMKMVEGLTPEQQQMMMQVAQGIGLAINAKMQTMSHDEKIAAMKEQSEWETQAVQQPPQERMLVFQRRLQALQNAITKSAPDAAAQRMER
;
A
#
# COMPACT_ATOMS: atom_id res chain seq x y z
N MET A 1 -23.49 -20.30 -17.06
CA MET A 1 -22.45 -19.68 -16.21
C MET A 1 -21.17 -19.30 -16.95
N GLN A 2 -21.08 -19.46 -18.28
CA GLN A 2 -20.00 -18.93 -19.13
C GLN A 2 -20.68 -18.27 -20.34
N ARG A 3 -20.59 -16.95 -20.49
CA ARG A 3 -21.22 -16.26 -21.64
C ARG A 3 -20.23 -15.75 -22.70
N SER A 4 -18.93 -15.92 -22.49
CA SER A 4 -17.90 -15.38 -23.40
C SER A 4 -16.55 -16.11 -23.38
N GLY A 5 -16.45 -17.29 -22.76
CA GLY A 5 -15.14 -17.92 -22.50
C GLY A 5 -14.38 -17.28 -21.33
N TYR A 6 -15.01 -16.37 -20.59
CA TYR A 6 -14.51 -15.75 -19.37
C TYR A 6 -15.49 -15.97 -18.21
N LEU A 7 -14.98 -15.82 -16.97
CA LEU A 7 -15.80 -15.78 -15.77
C LEU A 7 -16.77 -14.60 -15.84
N THR A 8 -18.03 -14.82 -15.46
CA THR A 8 -19.02 -13.74 -15.36
C THR A 8 -18.73 -12.86 -14.16
N ARG A 9 -19.19 -11.60 -14.22
CA ARG A 9 -19.08 -10.61 -13.14
C ARG A 9 -19.53 -11.15 -11.78
N GLU A 10 -20.68 -11.81 -11.74
CA GLU A 10 -21.30 -12.31 -10.51
C GLU A 10 -20.43 -13.40 -9.85
N VAL A 11 -19.85 -14.28 -10.67
CA VAL A 11 -18.93 -15.34 -10.21
C VAL A 11 -17.66 -14.73 -9.65
N LEU A 12 -17.10 -13.71 -10.30
CA LEU A 12 -15.89 -13.03 -9.82
C LEU A 12 -16.12 -12.33 -8.48
N LEU A 13 -17.22 -11.59 -8.33
CA LEU A 13 -17.54 -10.90 -7.08
C LEU A 13 -17.75 -11.88 -5.92
N GLU A 14 -18.50 -12.97 -6.17
CA GLU A 14 -18.71 -14.00 -5.14
C GLU A 14 -17.41 -14.75 -4.82
N PHE A 15 -16.56 -15.02 -5.82
CA PHE A 15 -15.24 -15.59 -5.63
C PHE A 15 -14.36 -14.70 -4.75
N PHE A 16 -14.25 -13.40 -5.04
CA PHE A 16 -13.46 -12.46 -4.25
C PHE A 16 -13.94 -12.39 -2.80
N LYS A 17 -15.27 -12.34 -2.60
CA LYS A 17 -15.87 -12.32 -1.28
C LYS A 17 -15.54 -13.59 -0.48
N ARG A 18 -15.73 -14.77 -1.06
CA ARG A 18 -15.41 -16.05 -0.41
C ARG A 18 -13.91 -16.18 -0.14
N GLY A 19 -13.08 -15.79 -1.08
CA GLY A 19 -11.63 -15.82 -0.95
C GLY A 19 -11.13 -14.93 0.19
N GLN A 20 -11.60 -13.68 0.26
CA GLN A 20 -11.28 -12.80 1.39
C GLN A 20 -11.72 -13.38 2.73
N ALA A 21 -12.90 -14.01 2.80
CA ALA A 21 -13.37 -14.68 4.01
C ALA A 21 -12.47 -15.85 4.40
N THR A 22 -12.07 -16.70 3.45
CA THR A 22 -11.14 -17.82 3.68
C THR A 22 -9.77 -17.32 4.14
N PHE A 23 -9.24 -16.24 3.56
CA PHE A 23 -7.94 -15.69 3.95
C PHE A 23 -7.98 -14.99 5.31
N ASN A 24 -9.16 -14.60 5.80
CA ASN A 24 -9.40 -14.09 7.16
C ASN A 24 -9.66 -15.20 8.19
N ASP A 25 -9.79 -16.45 7.76
CA ASP A 25 -10.07 -17.55 8.67
C ASP A 25 -8.82 -17.91 9.50
N PRO A 26 -8.88 -17.87 10.84
CA PRO A 26 -7.72 -18.15 11.69
C PRO A 26 -7.14 -19.55 11.51
N ASP A 27 -7.99 -20.55 11.25
CA ASP A 27 -7.54 -21.94 11.05
C ASP A 27 -6.79 -22.07 9.71
N PHE A 28 -7.26 -21.37 8.68
CA PHE A 28 -6.54 -21.26 7.41
C PHE A 28 -5.20 -20.53 7.58
N GLN A 29 -5.15 -19.42 8.32
CA GLN A 29 -3.89 -18.71 8.60
C GLN A 29 -2.89 -19.57 9.38
N ALA A 30 -3.37 -20.32 10.38
CA ALA A 30 -2.54 -21.28 11.11
C ALA A 30 -1.96 -22.36 10.18
N SER A 31 -2.77 -22.83 9.22
CA SER A 31 -2.35 -23.81 8.21
C SER A 31 -1.26 -23.27 7.29
N LEU A 32 -1.38 -22.01 6.83
CA LEU A 32 -0.35 -21.34 6.03
C LEU A 32 0.98 -21.23 6.79
N LYS A 33 0.92 -20.78 8.05
CA LYS A 33 2.10 -20.65 8.90
C LYS A 33 2.75 -22.00 9.19
N GLN A 34 1.95 -23.03 9.43
CA GLN A 34 2.44 -24.39 9.59
C GLN A 34 3.13 -24.90 8.33
N ALA A 35 2.55 -24.66 7.15
CA ALA A 35 3.15 -25.04 5.86
C ALA A 35 4.51 -24.37 5.64
N HIS A 36 4.62 -23.06 5.93
CA HIS A 36 5.89 -22.34 5.89
C HIS A 36 6.91 -22.93 6.88
N THR A 37 6.52 -23.13 8.14
CA THR A 37 7.42 -23.59 9.21
C THR A 37 7.93 -25.02 9.00
N THR A 38 7.07 -25.90 8.48
CA THR A 38 7.40 -27.32 8.27
C THR A 38 8.07 -27.59 6.93
N GLY A 39 7.99 -26.65 5.98
CA GLY A 39 8.52 -26.79 4.62
C GLY A 39 7.84 -27.86 3.78
N THR A 40 6.71 -28.44 4.25
CA THR A 40 6.02 -29.55 3.57
C THR A 40 5.28 -29.09 2.32
N HIS A 41 4.77 -27.86 2.32
CA HIS A 41 4.10 -27.21 1.21
C HIS A 41 4.43 -25.72 1.22
N ALA A 42 4.59 -25.12 0.04
CA ALA A 42 4.69 -23.67 -0.05
C ALA A 42 3.31 -23.07 0.31
N PRO A 43 3.20 -22.03 1.17
CA PRO A 43 1.93 -21.39 1.52
C PRO A 43 1.05 -21.04 0.30
N GLU A 44 1.68 -20.70 -0.82
CA GLU A 44 1.03 -20.40 -2.11
C GLU A 44 0.29 -21.63 -2.68
N GLN A 45 0.74 -22.85 -2.39
CA GLN A 45 0.02 -24.06 -2.78
C GLN A 45 -1.30 -24.19 -2.04
N LEU A 46 -1.33 -23.84 -0.74
CA LEU A 46 -2.57 -23.86 0.05
C LEU A 46 -3.54 -22.77 -0.40
N ILE A 47 -3.04 -21.58 -0.72
CA ILE A 47 -3.83 -20.51 -1.34
C ILE A 47 -4.46 -20.98 -2.64
N ASN A 48 -3.65 -21.54 -3.56
CA ASN A 48 -4.14 -22.05 -4.84
C ASN A 48 -5.19 -23.15 -4.65
N GLN A 49 -4.99 -24.07 -3.70
CA GLN A 49 -5.97 -25.12 -3.39
C GLN A 49 -7.28 -24.54 -2.85
N ALA A 50 -7.22 -23.56 -1.94
CA ALA A 50 -8.39 -22.87 -1.42
C ALA A 50 -9.16 -22.14 -2.52
N GLN A 51 -8.46 -21.38 -3.38
CA GLN A 51 -9.07 -20.69 -4.52
C GLN A 51 -9.73 -21.68 -5.50
N LYS A 52 -9.09 -22.82 -5.82
CA LYS A 52 -9.71 -23.88 -6.64
C LYS A 52 -10.98 -24.44 -5.99
N ALA A 53 -10.96 -24.69 -4.69
CA ALA A 53 -12.13 -25.17 -3.95
C ALA A 53 -13.29 -24.17 -3.99
N ILE A 54 -12.99 -22.87 -3.88
CA ILE A 54 -14.00 -21.81 -4.02
C ILE A 54 -14.60 -21.83 -5.43
N PHE A 55 -13.79 -21.93 -6.49
CA PHE A 55 -14.30 -22.05 -7.86
C PHE A 55 -15.18 -23.29 -8.06
N HIS A 56 -14.76 -24.44 -7.52
CA HIS A 56 -15.59 -25.65 -7.55
C HIS A 56 -16.94 -25.45 -6.86
N ALA A 57 -16.96 -24.76 -5.72
CA ALA A 57 -18.19 -24.39 -5.00
C ALA A 57 -19.07 -23.36 -5.76
N LEU A 58 -18.54 -22.73 -6.80
CA LEU A 58 -19.24 -21.84 -7.72
C LEU A 58 -19.57 -22.51 -9.07
N GLU A 59 -19.47 -23.85 -9.13
CA GLU A 59 -19.71 -24.66 -10.34
C GLU A 59 -18.78 -24.29 -11.52
N VAL A 60 -17.57 -23.84 -11.19
CA VAL A 60 -16.50 -23.53 -12.15
C VAL A 60 -15.35 -24.52 -11.96
N ASP A 61 -14.74 -24.96 -13.05
CA ASP A 61 -13.51 -25.75 -12.98
C ASP A 61 -12.38 -24.94 -12.29
N GLY A 62 -11.79 -25.48 -11.23
CA GLY A 62 -10.85 -24.75 -10.38
C GLY A 62 -9.58 -24.30 -11.11
N GLU A 63 -8.99 -25.15 -11.95
CA GLU A 63 -7.78 -24.81 -12.72
C GLU A 63 -8.08 -23.75 -13.77
N TRP A 64 -9.17 -23.93 -14.51
CA TRP A 64 -9.61 -22.96 -15.49
C TRP A 64 -9.96 -21.61 -14.83
N GLY A 65 -10.66 -21.64 -13.69
CA GLY A 65 -11.03 -20.44 -12.92
C GLY A 65 -9.81 -19.62 -12.49
N LEU A 66 -8.79 -20.27 -11.93
CA LEU A 66 -7.52 -19.61 -11.60
C LEU A 66 -6.86 -19.00 -12.82
N GLN A 67 -6.81 -19.74 -13.93
CA GLN A 67 -6.25 -19.22 -15.17
C GLN A 67 -7.02 -18.00 -15.69
N GLN A 68 -8.31 -17.89 -15.43
CA GLN A 68 -9.11 -16.72 -15.83
C GLN A 68 -8.82 -15.47 -14.98
N LEU A 69 -8.35 -15.61 -13.74
CA LEU A 69 -8.07 -14.46 -12.85
C LEU A 69 -7.09 -13.46 -13.47
N ARG A 70 -6.08 -13.94 -14.22
CA ARG A 70 -5.10 -13.07 -14.92
C ARG A 70 -5.73 -12.16 -15.98
N HIS A 71 -6.92 -12.51 -16.47
CA HIS A 71 -7.63 -11.76 -17.51
C HIS A 71 -8.62 -10.74 -16.93
N VAL A 72 -8.92 -10.80 -15.61
CA VAL A 72 -9.93 -9.96 -14.97
C VAL A 72 -9.68 -8.47 -15.22
N ARG A 73 -8.44 -7.99 -14.98
CA ARG A 73 -8.09 -6.58 -15.17
C ARG A 73 -8.25 -6.11 -16.62
N GLN A 74 -8.00 -6.98 -17.59
CA GLN A 74 -8.12 -6.63 -19.02
C GLN A 74 -9.58 -6.61 -19.47
N GLN A 75 -10.38 -7.59 -19.01
CA GLN A 75 -11.76 -7.75 -19.45
C GLN A 75 -12.75 -6.84 -18.72
N TYR A 76 -12.42 -6.45 -17.48
CA TYR A 76 -13.31 -5.68 -16.61
C TYR A 76 -12.70 -4.33 -16.18
N ALA A 77 -11.76 -3.78 -16.95
CA ALA A 77 -11.10 -2.50 -16.64
C ALA A 77 -12.09 -1.34 -16.41
N ASN A 78 -13.25 -1.37 -17.06
CA ASN A 78 -14.29 -0.34 -16.95
C ASN A 78 -15.29 -0.60 -15.81
N ASP A 79 -15.24 -1.77 -15.15
CA ASP A 79 -16.08 -2.10 -14.01
C ASP A 79 -15.34 -1.73 -12.72
N GLN A 80 -15.65 -0.55 -12.20
CA GLN A 80 -14.96 0.01 -11.04
C GLN A 80 -15.16 -0.84 -9.79
N GLU A 81 -16.37 -1.35 -9.55
CA GLU A 81 -16.66 -2.20 -8.39
C GLU A 81 -15.85 -3.50 -8.46
N LEU A 82 -15.87 -4.17 -9.62
CA LEU A 82 -15.14 -5.42 -9.79
C LEU A 82 -13.62 -5.21 -9.69
N THR A 83 -13.12 -4.10 -10.24
CA THR A 83 -11.71 -3.71 -10.12
C THR A 83 -11.32 -3.46 -8.66
N THR A 84 -12.15 -2.74 -7.89
CA THR A 84 -11.93 -2.53 -6.46
C THR A 84 -11.91 -3.83 -5.67
N GLN A 85 -12.89 -4.72 -5.91
CA GLN A 85 -12.96 -6.02 -5.24
C GLN A 85 -11.79 -6.95 -5.61
N PHE A 86 -11.33 -6.90 -6.86
CA PHE A 86 -10.16 -7.64 -7.30
C PHE A 86 -8.90 -7.19 -6.56
N PHE A 87 -8.66 -5.87 -6.44
CA PHE A 87 -7.50 -5.37 -5.70
C PHE A 87 -7.58 -5.69 -4.20
N ALA A 88 -8.75 -5.55 -3.58
CA ALA A 88 -8.95 -5.94 -2.18
C ALA A 88 -8.69 -7.43 -1.94
N PHE A 89 -9.10 -8.29 -2.88
CA PHE A 89 -8.82 -9.72 -2.84
C PHE A 89 -7.33 -10.02 -2.95
N VAL A 90 -6.63 -9.45 -3.94
CA VAL A 90 -5.17 -9.63 -4.11
C VAL A 90 -4.40 -9.11 -2.90
N GLU A 91 -4.76 -7.93 -2.39
CA GLU A 91 -4.14 -7.38 -1.19
C GLU A 91 -4.29 -8.32 0.00
N ARG A 92 -5.47 -8.92 0.18
CA ARG A 92 -5.72 -9.86 1.27
C ARG A 92 -4.96 -11.18 1.10
N GLU A 93 -4.85 -11.68 -0.12
CA GLU A 93 -4.03 -12.86 -0.46
C GLU A 93 -2.57 -12.63 -0.07
N GLU A 94 -2.00 -11.51 -0.51
CA GLU A 94 -0.63 -11.10 -0.18
C GLU A 94 -0.43 -10.91 1.33
N MET A 95 -1.41 -10.34 2.03
CA MET A 95 -1.33 -10.22 3.50
C MET A 95 -1.35 -11.57 4.21
N ALA A 96 -2.12 -12.54 3.72
CA ALA A 96 -2.18 -13.87 4.32
C ALA A 96 -0.85 -14.63 4.13
N LEU A 97 -0.17 -14.43 3.00
CA LEU A 97 1.18 -14.95 2.75
C LEU A 97 2.23 -14.23 3.60
N ASP A 98 2.25 -12.89 3.59
CA ASP A 98 3.15 -12.08 4.42
C ASP A 98 3.03 -12.47 5.92
N GLU A 99 1.81 -12.71 6.43
CA GLU A 99 1.59 -13.12 7.83
C GLU A 99 2.12 -14.53 8.15
N ALA A 100 2.13 -15.42 7.15
CA ALA A 100 2.62 -16.78 7.31
C ALA A 100 4.15 -16.88 7.21
N GLU A 101 4.77 -16.02 6.40
CA GLU A 101 6.20 -16.09 6.05
C GLU A 101 7.06 -15.15 6.90
N LEU A 102 6.55 -13.99 7.30
CA LEU A 102 7.31 -12.98 7.99
C LEU A 102 7.28 -13.18 9.51
N SER A 103 8.34 -12.74 10.19
CA SER A 103 8.29 -12.59 11.63
C SER A 103 7.26 -11.53 12.05
N PRO A 104 6.73 -11.56 13.29
CA PRO A 104 5.76 -10.57 13.75
C PRO A 104 6.22 -9.12 13.60
N GLU A 105 7.51 -8.85 13.75
CA GLU A 105 8.10 -7.52 13.60
C GLU A 105 8.13 -7.07 12.13
N GLU A 106 8.56 -7.96 11.23
CA GLU A 106 8.58 -7.70 9.78
C GLU A 106 7.17 -7.54 9.21
N PHE A 107 6.22 -8.37 9.67
CA PHE A 107 4.82 -8.26 9.31
C PHE A 107 4.20 -6.95 9.79
N LEU A 108 4.48 -6.54 11.04
CA LEU A 108 4.02 -5.26 11.56
C LEU A 108 4.62 -4.09 10.75
N GLY A 109 5.91 -4.16 10.41
CA GLY A 109 6.57 -3.19 9.55
C GLY A 109 5.91 -3.08 8.17
N ARG A 110 5.62 -4.22 7.53
CA ARG A 110 4.90 -4.29 6.25
C ARG A 110 3.48 -3.72 6.35
N LEU A 111 2.75 -4.05 7.40
CA LEU A 111 1.40 -3.54 7.63
C LEU A 111 1.41 -2.02 7.82
N MET A 112 2.33 -1.50 8.63
CA MET A 112 2.50 -0.06 8.84
C MET A 112 2.91 0.65 7.54
N GLN A 113 3.78 0.05 6.73
CA GLN A 113 4.15 0.59 5.43
C GLN A 113 2.94 0.70 4.50
N ARG A 114 2.17 -0.39 4.34
CA ARG A 114 0.95 -0.38 3.49
C ARG A 114 -0.07 0.65 3.97
N GLN A 115 -0.30 0.73 5.28
CA GLN A 115 -1.21 1.72 5.86
C GLN A 115 -0.70 3.16 5.63
N SER A 116 0.60 3.39 5.74
CA SER A 116 1.22 4.69 5.46
C SER A 116 1.06 5.08 3.99
N GLU A 117 1.31 4.15 3.06
CA GLU A 117 1.12 4.38 1.63
C GLU A 117 -0.34 4.67 1.26
N ALA A 118 -1.28 3.92 1.84
CA ALA A 118 -2.71 4.15 1.66
C ALA A 118 -3.13 5.53 2.20
N THR A 119 -2.68 5.89 3.40
CA THR A 119 -2.94 7.19 4.03
C THR A 119 -2.33 8.32 3.21
N ALA A 120 -1.10 8.18 2.74
CA ALA A 120 -0.43 9.16 1.90
C ALA A 120 -1.18 9.37 0.57
N ARG A 121 -1.69 8.29 -0.04
CA ARG A 121 -2.49 8.37 -1.26
C ARG A 121 -3.82 9.08 -1.03
N GLU A 122 -4.52 8.76 0.06
CA GLU A 122 -5.77 9.43 0.43
C GLU A 122 -5.54 10.91 0.73
N ASN A 123 -4.51 11.22 1.51
CA ASN A 123 -4.11 12.59 1.82
C ASN A 123 -3.76 13.36 0.54
N MET A 124 -3.06 12.74 -0.42
CA MET A 124 -2.78 13.37 -1.72
C MET A 124 -4.06 13.70 -2.48
N MET A 125 -5.06 12.81 -2.51
CA MET A 125 -6.35 13.10 -3.15
C MET A 125 -7.09 14.24 -2.44
N LYS A 126 -7.15 14.22 -1.11
CA LYS A 126 -7.77 15.30 -0.32
C LYS A 126 -7.04 16.62 -0.50
N MET A 127 -5.71 16.60 -0.64
CA MET A 127 -4.88 17.78 -0.78
C MET A 127 -5.23 18.58 -2.03
N VAL A 128 -5.47 17.89 -3.15
CA VAL A 128 -5.81 18.48 -4.45
C VAL A 128 -7.30 18.76 -4.63
N GLU A 129 -8.14 18.24 -3.74
CA GLU A 129 -9.58 18.45 -3.76
C GLU A 129 -9.94 19.93 -3.62
N GLY A 130 -10.75 20.44 -4.55
CA GLY A 130 -11.18 21.84 -4.58
C GLY A 130 -10.15 22.83 -5.14
N LEU A 131 -9.00 22.37 -5.64
CA LEU A 131 -7.98 23.19 -6.30
C LEU A 131 -8.18 23.24 -7.83
N THR A 132 -7.79 24.34 -8.48
CA THR A 132 -7.75 24.43 -9.96
C THR A 132 -6.62 23.54 -10.52
N PRO A 133 -6.66 23.14 -11.80
CA PRO A 133 -5.61 22.32 -12.41
C PRO A 133 -4.18 22.86 -12.20
N GLU A 134 -4.00 24.18 -12.30
CA GLU A 134 -2.72 24.85 -12.08
C GLU A 134 -2.27 24.73 -10.61
N GLN A 135 -3.22 24.89 -9.68
CA GLN A 135 -2.96 24.73 -8.25
C GLN A 135 -2.67 23.26 -7.89
N GLN A 136 -3.34 22.30 -8.51
CA GLN A 136 -3.06 20.88 -8.33
C GLN A 136 -1.64 20.55 -8.80
N GLN A 137 -1.23 21.04 -9.97
CA GLN A 137 0.13 20.85 -10.48
C GLN A 137 1.18 21.47 -9.54
N MET A 138 0.94 22.68 -9.05
CA MET A 138 1.83 23.34 -8.09
C MET A 138 1.91 22.54 -6.77
N MET A 139 0.78 22.04 -6.28
CA MET A 139 0.72 21.26 -5.05
C MET A 139 1.56 19.99 -5.17
N MET A 140 1.43 19.29 -6.31
CA MET A 140 2.22 18.09 -6.59
C MET A 140 3.73 18.38 -6.62
N GLN A 141 4.15 19.50 -7.19
CA GLN A 141 5.57 19.91 -7.18
C GLN A 141 6.08 20.18 -5.76
N VAL A 142 5.28 20.87 -4.93
CA VAL A 142 5.64 21.15 -3.53
C VAL A 142 5.72 19.85 -2.72
N ALA A 143 4.75 18.96 -2.87
CA ALA A 143 4.74 17.65 -2.20
C ALA A 143 5.94 16.78 -2.60
N GLN A 144 6.29 16.76 -3.89
CA GLN A 144 7.51 16.09 -4.36
C GLN A 144 8.77 16.69 -3.75
N GLY A 145 8.85 18.02 -3.66
CA GLY A 145 9.95 18.71 -2.99
C GLY A 145 10.10 18.33 -1.52
N ILE A 146 8.97 18.19 -0.80
CA ILE A 146 8.97 17.74 0.60
C ILE A 146 9.52 16.32 0.69
N GLY A 147 9.06 15.41 -0.17
CA GLY A 147 9.53 14.02 -0.20
C GLY A 147 11.04 13.91 -0.44
N LEU A 148 11.58 14.68 -1.37
CA LEU A 148 13.03 14.73 -1.64
C LEU A 148 13.82 15.26 -0.43
N ALA A 149 13.34 16.32 0.21
CA ALA A 149 13.99 16.89 1.39
C ALA A 149 13.99 15.92 2.58
N ILE A 150 12.87 15.23 2.81
CA ILE A 150 12.77 14.21 3.86
C ILE A 150 13.71 13.04 3.57
N ASN A 151 13.74 12.55 2.33
CA ASN A 151 14.64 11.46 1.96
C ASN A 151 16.11 11.84 2.17
N ALA A 152 16.51 13.05 1.77
CA ALA A 152 17.86 13.57 2.01
C ALA A 152 18.18 13.62 3.52
N LYS A 153 17.24 14.07 4.35
CA LYS A 153 17.39 14.08 5.82
C LYS A 153 17.49 12.67 6.40
N MET A 154 16.70 11.72 5.89
CA MET A 154 16.72 10.32 6.35
C MET A 154 18.06 9.63 6.08
N GLN A 155 18.79 9.99 5.02
CA GLN A 155 20.10 9.38 4.75
C GLN A 155 21.11 9.59 5.88
N THR A 156 20.95 10.62 6.70
CA THR A 156 21.86 10.94 7.81
C THR A 156 21.34 10.47 9.18
N MET A 157 20.19 9.80 9.23
CA MET A 157 19.51 9.42 10.48
C MET A 157 19.69 7.93 10.80
N SER A 158 19.69 7.60 12.09
CA SER A 158 19.60 6.22 12.59
C SER A 158 18.24 5.60 12.30
N HIS A 159 18.09 4.30 12.53
CA HIS A 159 16.85 3.56 12.24
C HIS A 159 15.67 4.08 13.07
N ASP A 160 15.84 4.26 14.38
CA ASP A 160 14.80 4.76 15.28
C ASP A 160 14.38 6.19 14.94
N GLU A 161 15.36 7.03 14.56
CA GLU A 161 15.11 8.40 14.12
C GLU A 161 14.31 8.44 12.81
N LYS A 162 14.58 7.51 11.87
CA LYS A 162 13.79 7.39 10.63
C LYS A 162 12.35 7.01 10.92
N ILE A 163 12.11 6.07 11.84
CA ILE A 163 10.76 5.66 12.25
C ILE A 163 10.01 6.86 12.85
N ALA A 164 10.64 7.60 13.77
CA ALA A 164 10.05 8.79 14.37
C ALA A 164 9.74 9.87 13.33
N ALA A 165 10.65 10.10 12.37
CA ALA A 165 10.45 11.07 11.30
C ALA A 165 9.33 10.69 10.32
N MET A 166 9.20 9.40 9.98
CA MET A 166 8.09 8.89 9.18
C MET A 166 6.74 9.11 9.86
N LYS A 167 6.69 8.88 11.18
CA LYS A 167 5.47 9.12 11.98
C LYS A 167 5.12 10.61 12.05
N GLU A 168 6.09 11.48 12.34
CA GLU A 168 5.90 12.94 12.35
C GLU A 168 5.39 13.42 10.98
N GLN A 169 5.94 12.90 9.89
CA GLN A 169 5.50 13.27 8.54
C GLN A 169 4.05 12.86 8.28
N SER A 170 3.67 11.63 8.62
CA SER A 170 2.29 11.13 8.44
C SER A 170 1.28 11.94 9.26
N GLU A 171 1.61 12.27 10.52
CA GLU A 171 0.78 13.11 11.38
C GLU A 171 0.63 14.53 10.82
N TRP A 172 1.73 15.12 10.35
CA TRP A 172 1.71 16.46 9.74
C TRP A 172 0.86 16.50 8.47
N GLU A 173 1.01 15.52 7.56
CA GLU A 173 0.21 15.43 6.34
C GLU A 173 -1.28 15.32 6.67
N THR A 174 -1.62 14.49 7.64
CA THR A 174 -3.00 14.30 8.11
C THR A 174 -3.59 15.60 8.64
N GLN A 175 -2.83 16.43 9.35
CA GLN A 175 -3.30 17.74 9.81
C GLN A 175 -3.38 18.78 8.68
N ALA A 176 -2.43 18.74 7.75
CA ALA A 176 -2.34 19.71 6.66
C ALA A 176 -3.51 19.57 5.68
N VAL A 177 -4.00 18.35 5.42
CA VAL A 177 -5.16 18.13 4.53
C VAL A 177 -6.49 18.59 5.12
N GLN A 178 -6.60 18.72 6.45
CA GLN A 178 -7.79 19.26 7.12
C GLN A 178 -7.93 20.78 6.95
N GLN A 179 -6.87 21.47 6.51
CA GLN A 179 -6.93 22.91 6.26
C GLN A 179 -7.83 23.23 5.05
N PRO A 180 -8.42 24.43 4.98
CA PRO A 180 -9.15 24.88 3.81
C PRO A 180 -8.28 24.80 2.54
N PRO A 181 -8.83 24.44 1.36
CA PRO A 181 -8.03 24.26 0.13
C PRO A 181 -7.10 25.42 -0.20
N GLN A 182 -7.55 26.66 0.04
CA GLN A 182 -6.79 27.89 -0.18
C GLN A 182 -5.56 28.02 0.72
N GLU A 183 -5.61 27.45 1.93
CA GLU A 183 -4.55 27.52 2.93
C GLU A 183 -3.57 26.34 2.86
N ARG A 184 -4.01 25.19 2.33
CA ARG A 184 -3.18 23.99 2.18
C ARG A 184 -1.88 24.30 1.45
N MET A 185 -1.95 25.02 0.33
CA MET A 185 -0.77 25.36 -0.47
C MET A 185 0.29 26.09 0.36
N LEU A 186 -0.14 27.05 1.18
CA LEU A 186 0.75 27.84 2.01
C LEU A 186 1.38 27.00 3.13
N VAL A 187 0.61 26.08 3.73
CA VAL A 187 1.11 25.14 4.75
C VAL A 187 2.18 24.21 4.15
N PHE A 188 1.93 23.67 2.96
CA PHE A 188 2.88 22.81 2.26
C PHE A 188 4.16 23.56 1.85
N GLN A 189 4.03 24.77 1.30
CA GLN A 189 5.21 25.59 0.94
C GLN A 189 6.05 25.94 2.18
N ARG A 190 5.42 26.29 3.31
CA ARG A 190 6.13 26.56 4.57
C ARG A 190 6.88 25.34 5.08
N ARG A 191 6.29 24.15 5.00
CA ARG A 191 6.97 22.90 5.40
C ARG A 191 8.17 22.61 4.51
N LEU A 192 8.02 22.75 3.19
CA LEU A 192 9.15 22.59 2.25
C LEU A 192 10.30 23.54 2.58
N GLN A 193 9.99 24.82 2.79
CA GLN A 193 11.00 25.82 3.14
C GLN A 193 11.67 25.52 4.49
N ALA A 194 10.90 25.08 5.51
CA ALA A 194 11.45 24.68 6.80
C ALA A 194 12.40 23.49 6.68
N LEU A 195 12.06 22.47 5.88
CA LEU A 195 12.90 21.31 5.63
C LEU A 195 14.18 21.67 4.87
N GLN A 196 14.08 22.49 3.82
CA GLN A 196 15.24 23.00 3.08
C GLN A 196 16.17 23.77 4.03
N ASN A 197 15.64 24.66 4.86
CA ASN A 197 16.43 25.40 5.85
C ASN A 197 17.12 24.49 6.87
N ALA A 198 16.46 23.43 7.32
CA ALA A 198 17.03 22.47 8.27
C ALA A 198 18.22 21.70 7.65
N ILE A 199 18.13 21.32 6.38
CA ILE A 199 19.21 20.66 5.64
C ILE A 199 20.39 21.62 5.44
N THR A 200 20.14 22.86 5.03
CA THR A 200 21.21 23.84 4.81
C THR A 200 21.93 24.23 6.10
N LYS A 201 21.22 24.26 7.25
CA LYS A 201 21.82 24.56 8.57
C LYS A 201 22.61 23.40 9.16
N SER A 202 22.40 22.17 8.71
CA SER A 202 23.17 20.99 9.17
C SER A 202 24.42 20.72 8.31
N ALA A 203 24.59 21.42 7.20
CA ALA A 203 25.77 21.33 6.32
C ALA A 203 27.07 22.07 6.79
N PRO A 204 27.06 23.19 7.54
CA PRO A 204 28.29 23.94 7.81
C PRO A 204 29.21 23.32 8.88
N ASP A 205 28.72 22.45 9.76
CA ASP A 205 29.55 21.87 10.83
C ASP A 205 30.50 20.75 10.37
N ALA A 206 30.19 20.06 9.26
CA ALA A 206 31.05 19.01 8.73
C ALA A 206 32.33 19.56 8.05
N ALA A 207 32.31 20.82 7.62
CA ALA A 207 33.47 21.50 7.03
C ALA A 207 34.39 22.11 8.10
N ALA A 208 33.83 22.62 9.20
CA ALA A 208 34.60 23.18 10.31
C ALA A 208 35.39 22.09 11.07
N GLN A 209 34.80 20.90 11.30
CA GLN A 209 35.48 19.81 12.00
C GLN A 209 36.57 19.08 11.19
N ARG A 210 36.73 19.40 9.89
CA ARG A 210 37.80 18.86 9.03
C ARG A 210 39.02 19.77 8.89
N MET A 211 38.94 21.02 9.35
CA MET A 211 40.10 21.93 9.36
C MET A 211 40.88 21.94 10.69
N GLU A 212 40.39 21.24 11.72
CA GLU A 212 41.07 21.11 13.03
C GLU A 212 41.69 19.72 13.29
N ARG A 213 41.96 18.92 12.23
CA ARG A 213 42.75 17.68 12.34
C ARG A 213 43.99 17.72 11.46
#